data_AF-A0A924TA83-F1
#
_entry.id   AF-A0A924TA83-F1
#
_cell.length_a   1.000
_cell.length_b   1.000
_cell.length_c   1.000
_cell.angle_alpha   90.00
_cell.angle_beta   90.00
_cell.angle_gamma   90.00
#
_symmetry.space_group_name_H-M   'P 1'
#
loop_
_entity.id
_entity.type
_entity.pdbx_description
1 polymer ?
#
loop_
_entity_poly.entity_id
_entity_poly.type
_entity_poly.pdbx_seq_one_letter_code
_entity_poly.pdbx_strand_id
1 'polypeptide(L)'
;MELLQILFLAVIQGAAELLRVSSSAHVIVAEKLMGLDPTAPQMTLLLVMLHTGTMFAVIVHFWRTWRSTYFGSLPAFRINARYVVSATVATGIVGLLLLQFIKYGAAKSA
;
A
#
# COMPACT_ATOMS: atom_id res chain seq x y z
N MET A 1 -7.96 13.10 -16.84
CA MET A 1 -6.54 12.73 -16.76
C MET A 1 -6.12 12.15 -18.07
N GLU A 2 -4.99 12.59 -18.58
CA GLU A 2 -4.40 12.04 -19.80
C GLU A 2 -3.74 10.68 -19.51
N LEU A 3 -3.78 9.75 -20.47
CA LEU A 3 -3.15 8.43 -20.33
C LEU A 3 -1.66 8.53 -19.97
N LEU A 4 -0.98 9.54 -20.52
CA LEU A 4 0.44 9.80 -20.27
C LEU A 4 0.70 10.12 -18.78
N GLN A 5 -0.19 10.88 -18.13
CA GLN A 5 -0.06 11.21 -16.71
C GLN A 5 -0.21 9.93 -15.86
N ILE A 6 -1.19 9.09 -16.18
CA ILE A 6 -1.41 7.80 -15.50
C ILE A 6 -0.18 6.90 -15.64
N LEU A 7 0.39 6.80 -16.85
CA LEU A 7 1.58 6.01 -17.11
C LEU A 7 2.77 6.50 -16.27
N PHE A 8 2.98 7.82 -16.21
CA PHE A 8 4.07 8.40 -15.43
C PHE A 8 3.91 8.15 -13.92
N LEU A 9 2.70 8.36 -13.39
CA LEU A 9 2.40 8.05 -11.99
C LEU A 9 2.56 6.56 -11.68
N ALA A 10 2.20 5.67 -12.62
CA ALA A 10 2.40 4.23 -12.48
C ALA A 10 3.88 3.84 -12.43
N VAL A 11 4.73 4.46 -13.25
CA VAL A 11 6.18 4.26 -13.20
C VAL A 11 6.76 4.74 -11.87
N ILE A 12 6.34 5.92 -11.39
CA ILE A 12 6.77 6.45 -10.09
C ILE A 12 6.36 5.50 -8.96
N GLN A 13 5.10 5.08 -8.92
CA GLN A 13 4.60 4.14 -7.91
C GLN A 13 5.40 2.83 -7.95
N GLY A 14 5.59 2.25 -9.14
CA GLY A 14 6.34 1.02 -9.32
C GLY A 14 7.78 1.13 -8.83
N ALA A 15 8.49 2.20 -9.20
CA ALA A 15 9.87 2.42 -8.78
C ALA A 15 9.97 2.68 -7.27
N ALA A 16 9.13 3.56 -6.73
CA ALA A 16 9.19 3.97 -5.33
C ALA A 16 8.76 2.85 -4.37
N GLU A 17 7.82 1.99 -4.77
CA GLU A 17 7.41 0.80 -4.00
C GLU A 17 8.56 -0.22 -3.92
N LEU A 18 9.28 -0.43 -5.03
CA LEU A 18 10.42 -1.36 -5.06
C LEU A 18 11.62 -0.83 -4.27
N LEU A 19 11.90 0.48 -4.33
CA LEU A 19 13.03 1.12 -3.63
C LEU A 19 12.75 1.41 -2.15
N ARG A 20 11.51 1.21 -1.67
CA ARG A 20 11.08 1.47 -0.28
C ARG A 20 11.33 2.91 0.18
N VAL A 21 11.07 3.88 -0.70
CA VAL A 21 11.34 5.31 -0.44
C VAL A 21 10.07 6.13 -0.14
N SER A 22 9.04 5.51 0.46
CA SER A 22 7.70 6.12 0.62
C SER A 22 7.04 6.42 -0.73
N SER A 23 6.37 5.41 -1.29
CA SER A 23 5.76 5.48 -2.62
C SER A 23 4.65 6.53 -2.71
N SER A 24 3.77 6.59 -1.71
CA SER A 24 2.67 7.57 -1.69
C SER A 24 3.16 9.03 -1.71
N ALA A 25 4.27 9.35 -1.03
CA ALA A 25 4.80 10.71 -1.01
C ALA A 25 5.26 11.17 -2.40
N HIS A 26 5.95 10.29 -3.13
CA HIS A 26 6.45 10.59 -4.47
C HIS A 26 5.32 10.76 -5.48
N VAL A 27 4.28 9.92 -5.41
CA VAL A 27 3.09 10.04 -6.28
C VAL A 27 2.35 11.35 -6.01
N ILE A 28 2.11 11.70 -4.74
CA ILE A 28 1.43 12.97 -4.38
C ILE A 28 2.23 14.20 -4.84
N VAL A 29 3.56 14.16 -4.73
CA VAL A 29 4.41 15.24 -5.24
C VAL A 29 4.31 15.34 -6.76
N ALA A 30 4.35 14.21 -7.47
CA ALA A 30 4.21 14.19 -8.93
C ALA A 30 2.85 14.70 -9.40
N GLU A 31 1.76 14.33 -8.72
CA GLU A 31 0.41 14.86 -8.97
C GLU A 31 0.38 16.38 -8.87
N LYS A 32 0.94 16.96 -7.80
CA LYS A 32 1.03 18.42 -7.64
C LYS A 32 1.85 19.09 -8.74
N LEU A 33 2.99 18.49 -9.12
CA LEU A 33 3.84 19.01 -10.21
C LEU A 33 3.13 18.99 -11.57
N MET A 34 2.20 18.06 -11.76
CA MET A 34 1.34 17.98 -12.95
C MET A 34 0.10 18.88 -12.88
N GLY A 35 -0.04 19.70 -11.83
CA GLY A 35 -1.21 20.56 -11.62
C GLY A 35 -2.48 19.79 -11.23
N LEU A 36 -2.35 18.55 -10.77
CA LEU A 36 -3.46 17.73 -10.27
C LEU A 36 -3.69 18.03 -8.79
N ASP A 37 -4.91 17.81 -8.32
CA ASP A 37 -5.26 17.92 -6.91
C ASP A 37 -5.19 16.53 -6.23
N PRO A 38 -4.16 16.24 -5.41
CA PRO A 38 -4.02 14.96 -4.73
C PRO A 38 -5.14 14.68 -3.72
N THR A 39 -5.82 15.74 -3.26
CA THR A 39 -6.92 15.61 -2.29
C THR A 39 -8.23 15.21 -2.95
N ALA A 40 -8.31 15.29 -4.28
CA ALA A 40 -9.47 14.86 -5.03
C ALA A 40 -9.69 13.34 -4.85
N PRO A 41 -10.94 12.89 -4.61
CA PRO A 41 -11.23 11.46 -4.40
C PRO A 41 -10.72 10.54 -5.52
N GLN A 42 -10.75 11.05 -6.76
CA GLN A 42 -10.22 10.37 -7.95
C GLN A 42 -8.70 10.11 -7.91
N MET A 43 -7.91 11.03 -7.33
CA MET A 43 -6.45 10.84 -7.16
C MET A 43 -6.15 9.87 -6.05
N THR A 44 -6.88 9.96 -4.94
CA THR A 44 -6.80 8.94 -3.87
C THR A 44 -7.14 7.54 -4.42
N LEU A 45 -8.20 7.42 -5.22
CA LEU A 45 -8.57 6.15 -5.86
C LEU A 45 -7.47 5.69 -6.82
N LEU A 46 -6.93 6.59 -7.64
CA LEU A 46 -5.82 6.27 -8.54
C LEU A 46 -4.61 5.73 -7.76
N LEU A 47 -4.20 6.41 -6.69
CA LEU A 47 -3.09 5.97 -5.83
C LEU A 47 -3.32 4.57 -5.26
N VAL A 48 -4.56 4.27 -4.80
CA VAL A 48 -4.94 2.93 -4.35
C VAL A 48 -4.84 1.90 -5.49
N MET A 49 -5.30 2.24 -6.70
CA MET A 49 -5.23 1.35 -7.86
C MET A 49 -3.78 1.10 -8.30
N LEU A 50 -2.93 2.13 -8.30
CA LEU A 50 -1.50 1.98 -8.62
C LEU A 50 -0.80 1.08 -7.59
N HIS A 51 -1.10 1.26 -6.30
CA HIS A 51 -0.57 0.39 -5.24
C HIS A 51 -1.07 -1.05 -5.39
N THR A 52 -2.34 -1.24 -5.75
CA THR A 52 -2.92 -2.55 -6.06
C THR A 52 -2.20 -3.22 -7.23
N GLY A 53 -1.85 -2.45 -8.26
CA GLY A 53 -1.04 -2.91 -9.38
C GLY A 53 0.34 -3.42 -8.94
N THR A 54 1.04 -2.68 -8.07
CA THR A 54 2.33 -3.13 -7.53
C THR A 54 2.21 -4.38 -6.65
N MET A 55 1.17 -4.47 -5.83
CA MET A 55 0.87 -5.68 -5.05
C MET A 55 0.64 -6.89 -5.96
N PHE A 56 -0.16 -6.72 -7.01
CA PHE A 56 -0.45 -7.78 -7.97
C PHE A 56 0.82 -8.23 -8.70
N ALA A 57 1.69 -7.30 -9.12
CA ALA A 57 2.96 -7.61 -9.75
C ALA A 57 3.85 -8.50 -8.85
N VAL A 58 3.92 -8.20 -7.55
CA VAL A 58 4.68 -9.02 -6.58
C VAL A 58 4.07 -10.41 -6.40
N ILE A 59 2.73 -10.52 -6.31
CA ILE A 59 2.04 -11.81 -6.19
C ILE A 59 2.32 -12.69 -7.41
N VAL A 60 2.20 -12.13 -8.61
CA VAL A 60 2.45 -12.84 -9.87
C VAL A 60 3.92 -13.25 -9.98
N HIS A 61 4.85 -12.34 -9.68
CA HIS A 61 6.29 -12.61 -9.75
C HIS A 61 6.69 -13.78 -8.82
N PHE A 62 6.19 -13.80 -7.59
CA PHE A 62 6.50 -14.84 -6.60
C PHE A 62 5.49 -15.99 -6.57
N TRP A 63 4.62 -16.13 -7.58
CA TRP A 63 3.46 -17.04 -7.54
C TRP A 63 3.83 -18.49 -7.19
N ARG A 64 4.94 -19.01 -7.72
CA ARG A 64 5.42 -20.37 -7.41
C ARG A 64 5.78 -20.52 -5.94
N THR A 65 6.48 -19.54 -5.37
CA THR A 65 6.87 -19.51 -3.95
C THR A 65 5.63 -19.37 -3.06
N TRP A 66 4.71 -18.45 -3.38
CA TRP A 66 3.44 -18.30 -2.67
C TRP A 66 2.67 -19.62 -2.63
N ARG A 67 2.55 -20.30 -3.77
CA ARG A 67 1.86 -21.59 -3.85
C ARG A 67 2.52 -22.66 -2.98
N SER A 68 3.84 -22.79 -3.04
CA SER A 68 4.56 -23.78 -2.24
C SER A 68 4.46 -23.50 -0.74
N THR A 69 4.60 -22.24 -0.33
CA THR A 69 4.62 -21.85 1.08
C THR A 69 3.22 -21.92 1.72
N TYR A 70 2.20 -21.37 1.05
CA TYR A 70 0.86 -21.28 1.64
C TYR A 70 -0.01 -22.48 1.32
N PHE A 71 0.13 -23.08 0.13
CA PHE A 71 -0.77 -24.11 -0.37
C PHE A 71 -0.09 -25.47 -0.59
N GLY A 72 1.15 -25.65 -0.12
CA GLY A 72 1.87 -26.93 -0.22
C GLY A 72 1.32 -28.05 0.68
N SER A 73 0.70 -27.71 1.82
CA SER A 73 0.03 -28.68 2.70
C SER A 73 -0.96 -28.01 3.66
N LEU A 74 -1.93 -28.78 4.18
CA LEU A 74 -2.88 -28.31 5.19
C LEU A 74 -2.23 -27.79 6.49
N PRO A 75 -1.21 -28.48 7.07
CA PRO A 75 -0.51 -27.95 8.24
C PRO A 75 0.25 -26.64 7.96
N ALA A 76 0.94 -26.54 6.82
CA ALA A 76 1.66 -25.33 6.43
C ALA A 76 0.70 -24.14 6.25
N PHE A 77 -0.43 -24.37 5.58
CA PHE A 77 -1.48 -23.37 5.42
C PHE A 77 -1.97 -22.85 6.77
N ARG A 78 -2.29 -23.75 7.72
CA ARG A 78 -2.77 -23.37 9.06
C ARG A 78 -1.74 -22.54 9.82
N ILE A 79 -0.46 -22.92 9.80
CA ILE A 79 0.60 -22.18 10.48
C ILE A 79 0.75 -20.79 9.88
N ASN A 80 0.82 -20.68 8.56
CA ASN A 80 0.96 -19.41 7.86
C ASN A 80 -0.27 -18.51 8.02
N ALA A 81 -1.48 -19.08 8.01
CA ALA A 81 -2.71 -18.33 8.29
C ALA A 81 -2.70 -17.72 9.70
N ARG A 82 -2.24 -18.45 10.72
CA ARG A 82 -2.09 -17.89 12.08
C ARG A 82 -1.08 -16.73 12.11
N TYR A 83 0.04 -16.85 11.40
CA TYR A 83 1.01 -15.76 11.31
C TYR A 83 0.42 -14.51 10.64
N VAL A 84 -0.28 -14.68 9.51
CA VAL A 84 -0.95 -13.58 8.82
C VAL A 84 -2.00 -12.92 9.71
N VAL A 85 -2.86 -13.71 10.37
CA VAL A 85 -3.90 -13.18 11.26
C VAL A 85 -3.28 -12.45 12.45
N SER A 86 -2.32 -13.06 13.14
CA SER A 86 -1.68 -12.42 14.31
C SER A 86 -0.92 -11.15 13.94
N ALA A 87 -0.19 -11.13 12.82
CA ALA A 87 0.49 -9.94 12.31
C ALA A 87 -0.51 -8.83 11.91
N THR A 88 -1.63 -9.20 11.28
CA THR A 88 -2.70 -8.25 10.89
C THR A 88 -3.35 -7.64 12.11
N VAL A 89 -3.68 -8.45 13.13
CA VAL A 89 -4.24 -7.97 14.40
C VAL A 89 -3.26 -7.05 15.11
N ALA A 90 -1.98 -7.43 15.22
CA ALA A 90 -0.95 -6.58 15.83
C ALA A 90 -0.81 -5.23 15.11
N THR A 91 -0.76 -5.26 13.77
CA THR A 91 -0.67 -4.04 12.94
C THR A 91 -1.92 -3.17 13.11
N GLY A 92 -3.11 -3.78 13.15
CA GLY A 92 -4.37 -3.08 13.40
C GLY A 92 -4.43 -2.41 14.77
N ILE A 93 -4.00 -3.11 15.83
CA ILE A 93 -3.91 -2.55 17.18
C ILE A 93 -2.98 -1.34 17.20
N VAL A 94 -1.75 -1.49 16.68
CA VAL A 94 -0.78 -0.39 16.62
C VAL A 94 -1.33 0.79 15.82
N GLY A 95 -1.91 0.53 14.64
CA GLY A 95 -2.48 1.57 13.80
C GLY A 95 -3.64 2.33 14.45
N LEU A 96 -4.56 1.62 15.12
CA LEU A 96 -5.70 2.23 15.82
C LEU A 96 -5.26 3.04 17.04
N LEU A 97 -4.29 2.54 17.81
CA LEU A 97 -3.72 3.27 18.94
C LEU A 97 -3.03 4.57 18.48
N LEU A 98 -2.21 4.50 17.43
CA LEU A 98 -1.58 5.68 16.84
C LEU A 98 -2.62 6.67 16.30
N LEU A 99 -3.68 6.18 15.66
CA LEU A 99 -4.76 7.03 15.16
C LEU A 99 -5.47 7.77 16.30
N GLN A 100 -5.75 7.08 17.40
CA GLN A 100 -6.33 7.71 18.59
C GLN A 100 -5.36 8.76 19.17
N PHE A 101 -4.09 8.42 19.31
CA PHE A 101 -3.09 9.37 19.80
C PHE A 101 -2.97 10.62 18.93
N ILE A 102 -2.95 10.48 17.61
CA ILE A 102 -2.88 11.62 16.68
C ILE A 102 -4.15 12.47 16.79
N LYS A 103 -5.34 11.86 16.76
CA LYS A 103 -6.61 12.60 16.80
C LYS A 103 -6.83 13.34 18.12
N TYR A 104 -6.54 12.70 19.26
CA TYR A 104 -6.83 13.28 20.59
C TYR A 104 -5.64 14.02 21.21
N GLY A 105 -4.41 13.67 20.84
CA GLY A 105 -3.18 14.35 21.28
C GLY A 105 -2.88 15.63 20.50
N ALA A 106 -3.02 15.61 19.17
CA ALA A 106 -2.79 16.81 18.35
C ALA A 106 -3.91 17.84 18.52
N ALA A 107 -5.16 17.41 18.72
CA ALA A 107 -6.29 18.31 18.95
C ALA A 107 -6.25 19.04 20.31
N LYS A 108 -5.38 18.63 21.25
CA LYS A 108 -5.18 19.33 22.53
C LYS A 108 -4.09 20.41 22.46
N SER A 109 -3.42 20.54 21.31
CA SER A 109 -2.26 21.44 21.12
C SER A 109 -2.53 22.56 20.09
N ALA A 110 -3.76 22.68 19.60
CA ALA A 110 -4.26 23.75 18.72
C ALA A 110 -5.44 24.44 19.39
#